data_AF-A0A3R9F5X2-F1
#
_entry.id   AF-A0A3R9F5X2-F1
#
_cell.length_a   1.000
_cell.length_b   1.000
_cell.length_c   1.000
_cell.angle_alpha   90.00
_cell.angle_beta   90.00
_cell.angle_gamma   90.00
#
_symmetry.space_group_name_H-M   'P 1'
#
loop_
_entity.id
_entity.type
_entity.pdbx_description
1 polymer ?
#
loop_
_entity_poly.entity_id
_entity_poly.type
_entity_poly.pdbx_seq_one_letter_code
_entity_poly.pdbx_strand_id
1 'polypeptide(L)'
;MTINERISDATIDEILSGVIEGVEPTTHEIAMAAEIKQYRAAEPVLYCMEGDTLDEENVSSSKAVVDAWVEEWNGEGRCPGEPQYRTVPLYRHAAPQVTSEEDEEFLPEIECDICGFKSTDPDGAHYCCEDNSDD
;
A
#
# COMPACT_ATOMS: atom_id res chain seq x y z
N MET A 1 25.88 -13.87 -0.46
CA MET A 1 25.01 -13.13 0.48
C MET A 1 23.67 -12.96 -0.19
N THR A 2 22.72 -13.83 0.12
CA THR A 2 21.34 -13.71 -0.37
C THR A 2 20.65 -12.67 0.49
N ILE A 3 20.37 -11.50 -0.07
CA ILE A 3 19.72 -10.36 0.60
C ILE A 3 18.22 -10.65 0.92
N ASN A 4 17.74 -11.86 0.57
CA ASN A 4 16.35 -12.28 0.66
C ASN A 4 16.01 -13.05 1.95
N GLU A 5 16.76 -12.83 3.04
CA GLU A 5 16.32 -13.33 4.34
C GLU A 5 15.09 -12.53 4.79
N ARG A 6 13.97 -13.22 5.03
CA ARG A 6 12.74 -12.60 5.53
C ARG A 6 13.06 -12.01 6.91
N ILE A 7 13.00 -10.69 7.04
CA ILE A 7 13.15 -9.99 8.32
C ILE A 7 12.16 -10.55 9.36
N SER A 8 12.58 -10.83 10.58
CA SER A 8 11.70 -11.41 11.61
C SER A 8 10.87 -10.33 12.31
N ASP A 9 9.72 -10.68 12.90
CA ASP A 9 8.91 -9.71 13.66
C ASP A 9 9.67 -9.12 14.85
N ALA A 10 10.53 -9.92 15.50
CA ALA A 10 11.42 -9.42 16.56
C ALA A 10 12.35 -8.31 16.06
N THR A 11 12.95 -8.48 14.89
CA THR A 11 13.82 -7.46 14.26
C THR A 11 13.05 -6.21 13.90
N ILE A 12 11.80 -6.35 13.42
CA ILE A 12 10.92 -5.21 13.16
C ILE A 12 10.61 -4.44 14.45
N ASP A 13 10.28 -5.14 15.53
CA ASP A 13 10.03 -4.51 16.84
C ASP A 13 11.29 -3.83 17.40
N GLU A 14 12.48 -4.41 17.21
CA GLU A 14 13.75 -3.76 17.58
C GLU A 14 13.99 -2.46 16.78
N ILE A 15 13.77 -2.47 15.45
CA ILE A 15 13.86 -1.25 14.62
C ILE A 15 12.88 -0.18 15.13
N LEU A 16 11.62 -0.56 15.39
CA LEU A 16 10.60 0.37 15.86
C LEU A 16 10.84 0.88 17.29
N SER A 17 11.60 0.14 18.10
CA SER A 17 11.99 0.55 19.46
C SER A 17 13.06 1.66 19.48
N GLY A 18 13.70 1.93 18.34
CA GLY A 18 14.63 3.05 18.18
C GLY A 18 16.07 2.75 18.59
N VAL A 19 16.43 1.50 18.90
CA VAL A 19 17.83 1.11 19.17
C VAL A 19 18.09 -0.30 18.64
N ILE A 20 18.97 -0.41 17.64
CA ILE A 20 19.45 -1.70 17.13
C ILE A 20 20.96 -1.74 17.35
N GLU A 21 21.45 -2.69 18.16
CA GLU A 21 22.89 -2.85 18.43
C GLU A 21 23.63 -1.54 18.84
N GLY A 22 22.92 -0.60 19.47
CA GLY A 22 23.47 0.69 19.90
C GLY A 22 23.53 1.78 18.81
N VAL A 23 22.92 1.54 17.64
CA VAL A 23 22.73 2.52 16.57
C VAL A 23 21.26 2.92 16.52
N GLU A 24 21.01 4.23 16.44
CA GLU A 24 19.65 4.76 16.20
C GLU A 24 19.25 4.48 14.74
N PRO A 25 18.13 3.79 14.49
CA PRO A 25 17.66 3.52 13.15
C PRO A 25 17.22 4.82 12.48
N THR A 26 17.43 4.92 11.17
CA THR A 26 17.02 6.06 10.37
C THR A 26 15.50 6.14 10.28
N THR A 27 14.97 7.35 10.01
CA THR A 27 13.54 7.54 9.75
C THR A 27 13.01 6.62 8.66
N HIS A 28 13.82 6.35 7.63
CA HIS A 28 13.43 5.47 6.54
C HIS A 28 13.30 4.01 6.98
N GLU A 29 14.24 3.52 7.80
CA GLU A 29 14.19 2.16 8.36
C GLU A 29 12.99 1.97 9.28
N ILE A 30 12.68 2.97 10.11
CA ILE A 30 11.50 2.97 10.97
C ILE A 30 10.22 2.93 10.14
N ALA A 31 10.12 3.75 9.07
CA ALA A 31 8.97 3.78 8.19
C ALA A 31 8.75 2.43 7.49
N MET A 32 9.81 1.85 6.91
CA MET A 32 9.73 0.54 6.27
C MET A 32 9.36 -0.57 7.26
N ALA A 33 9.91 -0.56 8.47
CA ALA A 33 9.56 -1.53 9.50
C ALA A 33 8.09 -1.42 9.93
N ALA A 34 7.57 -0.19 10.05
CA ALA A 34 6.17 0.06 10.35
C ALA A 34 5.26 -0.45 9.23
N GLU A 35 5.59 -0.19 7.97
CA GLU A 35 4.85 -0.70 6.82
C GLU A 35 4.84 -2.23 6.80
N ILE A 36 6.00 -2.89 6.96
CA ILE A 36 6.08 -4.35 6.99
C ILE A 36 5.22 -4.92 8.12
N LYS A 37 5.23 -4.29 9.31
CA LYS A 37 4.38 -4.71 10.44
C LYS A 37 2.90 -4.57 10.12
N GLN A 38 2.51 -3.48 9.47
CA GLN A 38 1.13 -3.26 9.03
C GLN A 38 0.68 -4.31 8.00
N TYR A 39 1.53 -4.61 7.01
CA TYR A 39 1.25 -5.68 6.03
C TYR A 39 1.14 -7.06 6.69
N ARG A 40 1.92 -7.34 7.73
CA ARG A 40 1.82 -8.61 8.48
C ARG A 40 0.62 -8.70 9.40
N ALA A 41 0.13 -7.56 9.89
CA ALA A 41 -1.07 -7.48 10.70
C ALA A 41 -2.36 -7.48 9.86
N ALA A 42 -2.25 -7.28 8.54
CA ALA A 42 -3.40 -7.28 7.65
C ALA A 42 -4.04 -8.67 7.56
N GLU A 43 -5.36 -8.71 7.44
CA GLU A 43 -6.05 -9.96 7.13
C GLU A 43 -5.90 -10.25 5.63
N PRO A 44 -5.52 -11.49 5.25
CA PRO A 44 -5.43 -11.88 3.85
C PRO A 44 -6.81 -11.84 3.19
N VAL A 45 -6.86 -11.36 1.95
CA VAL A 45 -8.12 -11.22 1.18
C VAL A 45 -8.36 -12.47 0.34
N LEU A 46 -7.28 -13.09 -0.14
CA LEU A 46 -7.30 -14.33 -0.90
C LEU A 46 -6.15 -15.23 -0.45
N TYR A 47 -6.22 -16.49 -0.85
CA TYR A 47 -5.20 -17.49 -0.67
C TYR A 47 -4.98 -18.19 -2.02
N CYS A 48 -3.75 -18.59 -2.30
CA CYS A 48 -3.40 -19.37 -3.48
C CYS A 48 -2.42 -20.48 -3.15
N MET A 49 -2.28 -21.42 -4.07
CA MET A 49 -1.26 -22.46 -4.01
C MET A 49 0.03 -21.94 -4.66
N GLU A 50 1.18 -22.26 -4.08
CA GLU A 50 2.49 -21.98 -4.67
C GLU A 50 3.31 -23.27 -4.68
N GLY A 51 3.84 -23.61 -5.86
CA GLY A 51 4.84 -24.67 -6.05
C GLY A 51 6.18 -24.06 -6.45
N ASP A 52 6.65 -24.33 -7.67
CA ASP A 52 7.79 -23.62 -8.26
C ASP A 52 7.47 -22.15 -8.57
N THR A 53 6.20 -21.88 -8.92
CA THR A 53 5.66 -20.55 -9.17
C THR A 53 4.34 -20.37 -8.42
N LEU A 54 3.93 -19.11 -8.29
CA LEU A 54 2.62 -18.74 -7.76
C LEU A 54 1.53 -19.13 -8.75
N ASP A 55 0.52 -19.87 -8.29
CA ASP A 55 -0.67 -20.17 -9.09
C ASP A 55 -1.71 -19.06 -8.91
N GLU A 56 -1.68 -18.08 -9.81
CA GLU A 56 -2.58 -16.92 -9.78
C GLU A 56 -4.00 -17.26 -10.26
N GLU A 57 -4.19 -18.38 -10.97
CA GLU A 57 -5.48 -18.80 -11.50
C GLU A 57 -6.30 -19.56 -10.47
N ASN A 58 -5.65 -20.29 -9.57
CA ASN A 58 -6.29 -21.11 -8.54
C ASN A 58 -6.29 -20.44 -7.16
N VAL A 59 -7.09 -19.37 -7.03
CA VAL A 59 -7.23 -18.55 -5.82
C VAL A 59 -8.59 -18.75 -5.13
N SER A 60 -8.62 -18.63 -3.81
CA SER A 60 -9.85 -18.69 -3.00
C SER A 60 -9.80 -17.72 -1.84
N SER A 61 -10.96 -17.18 -1.44
CA SER A 61 -11.07 -16.39 -0.20
C SER A 61 -11.05 -17.24 1.07
N SER A 62 -11.09 -18.56 0.95
CA SER A 62 -11.09 -19.50 2.08
C SER A 62 -9.77 -20.24 2.17
N LYS A 63 -9.00 -20.00 3.24
CA LYS A 63 -7.76 -20.72 3.54
C LYS A 63 -7.94 -22.23 3.56
N ALA A 64 -9.01 -22.70 4.19
CA ALA A 64 -9.27 -24.13 4.34
C ALA A 64 -9.47 -24.83 2.98
N VAL A 65 -10.02 -24.12 2.00
CA VAL A 65 -10.17 -24.65 0.63
C VAL A 65 -8.81 -24.84 -0.03
N VAL A 66 -7.93 -23.83 0.08
CA VAL A 66 -6.57 -23.91 -0.49
C VAL A 66 -5.70 -24.92 0.26
N ASP A 67 -5.81 -24.99 1.59
CA ASP A 67 -5.11 -25.99 2.39
C ASP A 67 -5.51 -27.41 1.97
N ALA A 68 -6.80 -27.68 1.78
CA ALA A 68 -7.26 -28.98 1.30
C ALA A 68 -6.69 -29.33 -0.07
N TRP A 69 -6.59 -28.36 -1.00
CA TRP A 69 -5.92 -28.58 -2.28
C TRP A 69 -4.42 -28.84 -2.10
N VAL A 70 -3.74 -28.08 -1.24
CA VAL A 70 -2.31 -28.27 -0.95
C VAL A 70 -2.06 -29.66 -0.37
N GLU A 71 -2.91 -30.12 0.55
CA GLU A 71 -2.84 -31.47 1.13
C GLU A 71 -3.09 -32.56 0.08
N GLU A 72 -4.09 -32.38 -0.78
CA GLU A 72 -4.39 -33.31 -1.88
C GLU A 72 -3.21 -33.44 -2.85
N TRP A 73 -2.63 -32.31 -3.27
CA TRP A 73 -1.54 -32.27 -4.25
C TRP A 73 -0.17 -32.65 -3.65
N ASN A 74 -0.03 -32.57 -2.34
CA ASN A 74 1.13 -33.09 -1.62
C ASN A 74 0.97 -34.56 -1.19
N GLY A 75 -0.17 -35.21 -1.49
CA GLY A 75 -0.50 -36.57 -1.10
C GLY A 75 0.25 -37.69 -1.85
N GLU A 76 -0.20 -38.93 -1.65
CA GLU A 76 0.44 -40.13 -2.23
C GLU A 76 0.28 -40.18 -3.77
N GLY A 77 1.40 -40.34 -4.47
CA GLY A 77 1.46 -40.36 -5.95
C GLY A 77 2.36 -39.29 -6.56
N ARG A 78 2.89 -38.39 -5.73
CA ARG A 78 3.85 -37.35 -6.13
C ARG A 78 5.14 -37.94 -6.71
N CYS A 79 5.59 -37.38 -7.84
CA CYS A 79 6.84 -37.78 -8.45
C CYS A 79 8.03 -37.22 -7.66
N PRO A 80 9.12 -37.98 -7.51
CA PRO A 80 10.36 -37.46 -6.97
C PRO A 80 10.84 -36.26 -7.79
N GLY A 81 10.97 -35.09 -7.16
CA GLY A 81 11.43 -33.86 -7.81
C GLY A 81 10.34 -32.82 -8.12
N GLU A 82 9.05 -33.12 -7.88
CA GLU A 82 8.01 -32.08 -7.96
C GLU A 82 8.11 -31.09 -6.78
N PRO A 83 7.85 -29.78 -7.00
CA PRO A 83 7.95 -28.74 -5.97
C PRO A 83 6.87 -28.95 -4.89
N GLN A 84 7.22 -28.83 -3.61
CA GLN A 84 6.21 -28.91 -2.55
C GLN A 84 5.27 -27.72 -2.63
N TYR A 85 3.97 -28.00 -2.59
CA TYR A 85 2.97 -26.93 -2.60
C TYR A 85 2.80 -26.33 -1.20
N ARG A 86 2.57 -25.02 -1.13
CA ARG A 86 2.20 -24.32 0.10
C ARG A 86 1.06 -23.33 -0.15
N THR A 87 0.30 -23.07 0.90
CA THR A 87 -0.72 -22.01 0.90
C THR A 87 -0.06 -20.66 1.12
N VAL A 88 -0.30 -19.72 0.21
CA VAL A 88 0.21 -18.36 0.27
C VAL A 88 -0.95 -17.39 0.50
N PRO A 89 -0.90 -16.54 1.54
CA PRO A 89 -1.85 -15.45 1.71
C PRO A 89 -1.57 -14.31 0.74
N LEU A 90 -2.62 -13.81 0.09
CA LEU A 90 -2.61 -12.64 -0.78
C LEU A 90 -3.34 -11.48 -0.10
N TYR A 91 -2.64 -10.35 0.02
CA TYR A 91 -3.15 -9.15 0.68
C TYR A 91 -3.58 -8.13 -0.36
N ARG A 92 -4.64 -7.36 -0.05
CA ARG A 92 -4.91 -6.14 -0.81
C ARG A 92 -3.75 -5.19 -0.57
N HIS A 93 -3.15 -4.68 -1.64
CA HIS A 93 -2.24 -3.55 -1.53
C HIS A 93 -3.03 -2.40 -0.90
N ALA A 94 -2.69 -2.02 0.33
CA ALA A 94 -3.19 -0.77 0.88
C ALA A 94 -2.67 0.31 -0.07
N ALA A 95 -3.58 1.13 -0.62
CA ALA A 95 -3.13 2.39 -1.19
C ALA A 95 -2.31 3.09 -0.10
N PRO A 96 -1.17 3.74 -0.44
CA PRO A 96 -0.47 4.55 0.55
C PRO A 96 -1.53 5.43 1.20
N GLN A 97 -1.60 5.38 2.53
CA GLN A 97 -2.44 6.30 3.29
C GLN A 97 -1.80 7.66 2.98
N VAL A 98 -2.26 8.33 1.93
CA VAL A 98 -2.07 9.76 1.83
C VAL A 98 -2.69 10.26 3.12
N THR A 99 -1.84 10.71 4.04
CA THR A 99 -2.28 11.45 5.20
C THR A 99 -3.01 12.64 4.62
N SER A 100 -4.32 12.50 4.47
CA SER A 100 -5.24 13.58 4.20
C SER A 100 -5.32 14.37 5.49
N GLU A 101 -4.21 15.04 5.82
CA GLU A 101 -4.32 16.42 6.26
C GLU A 101 -4.86 17.13 5.02
N GLU A 102 -6.20 17.18 4.94
CA GLU A 102 -7.03 18.21 4.33
C GLU A 102 -6.34 19.12 3.29
N ASP A 103 -5.74 18.56 2.23
CA ASP A 103 -5.51 19.29 0.99
C ASP A 103 -6.74 19.02 0.14
N GLU A 104 -7.86 19.63 0.56
CA GLU A 104 -8.90 20.05 -0.36
C GLU A 104 -8.16 20.71 -1.53
N GLU A 105 -8.30 20.17 -2.75
CA GLU A 105 -7.90 20.83 -3.98
C GLU A 105 -8.72 22.12 -4.13
N PHE A 106 -8.40 23.13 -3.32
CA PHE A 106 -8.74 24.51 -3.55
C PHE A 106 -7.95 24.90 -4.79
N LEU A 107 -8.61 24.79 -5.95
CA LEU A 107 -8.27 25.65 -7.08
C LEU A 107 -8.07 27.06 -6.49
N PRO A 108 -6.91 27.72 -6.68
CA PRO A 108 -6.69 29.01 -6.06
C PRO A 108 -7.82 29.93 -6.51
N GLU A 109 -8.67 30.35 -5.57
CA GLU A 109 -9.69 31.36 -5.83
C GLU A 109 -8.95 32.66 -6.15
N ILE A 110 -8.90 33.02 -7.43
CA ILE A 110 -8.22 34.23 -7.89
C ILE A 110 -9.21 35.38 -7.68
N GLU A 111 -8.91 36.23 -6.69
CA GLU A 111 -9.70 37.43 -6.40
C GLU A 111 -9.32 38.55 -7.38
N CYS A 112 -10.34 39.20 -7.93
CA CYS A 112 -10.14 40.40 -8.74
C CYS A 112 -9.73 41.59 -7.87
N ASP A 113 -8.56 42.18 -8.14
CA ASP A 113 -8.08 43.38 -7.44
C ASP A 113 -8.95 44.63 -7.64
N ILE A 114 -9.87 44.63 -8.63
CA ILE A 114 -10.73 45.77 -8.97
C ILE A 114 -12.07 45.70 -8.23
N CYS A 115 -12.78 44.56 -8.30
CA CYS A 115 -14.12 44.41 -7.73
C CYS A 115 -14.23 43.41 -6.57
N GLY A 116 -13.15 42.71 -6.23
CA GLY A 116 -13.12 41.70 -5.18
C GLY A 116 -13.88 40.41 -5.51
N PHE A 117 -14.27 40.20 -6.77
CA PHE A 117 -14.93 38.96 -7.19
C PHE A 117 -13.93 37.80 -7.20
N LYS A 118 -14.28 36.70 -6.52
CA LYS A 118 -13.47 35.49 -6.46
C LYS A 118 -13.86 34.55 -7.59
N SER A 119 -12.92 34.33 -8.51
CA SER A 119 -13.12 33.40 -9.62
C SER A 119 -12.47 32.06 -9.33
N THR A 120 -13.14 30.98 -9.73
CA THR A 120 -12.59 29.63 -9.78
C THR A 120 -12.02 29.31 -11.17
N ASP A 121 -12.08 30.24 -12.12
CA ASP A 121 -11.43 30.09 -13.42
C ASP A 121 -9.91 30.22 -13.27
N PRO A 122 -9.10 29.28 -13.82
CA PRO A 122 -7.65 29.30 -13.68
C PRO A 122 -6.95 30.48 -14.39
N ASP A 123 -7.66 31.15 -15.30
CA ASP A 123 -7.20 32.38 -15.97
C ASP A 123 -7.65 33.66 -15.24
N GLY A 124 -8.44 33.54 -14.16
CA GLY A 124 -8.99 34.68 -13.41
C GLY A 124 -9.99 35.54 -14.19
N ALA A 125 -10.38 35.10 -15.40
CA ALA A 125 -11.24 35.84 -16.29
C ALA A 125 -12.67 35.91 -15.74
N HIS A 126 -13.13 37.13 -15.45
CA HIS A 126 -14.53 37.42 -15.16
C HIS A 126 -14.87 38.78 -15.79
N TYR A 127 -16.15 39.00 -16.10
CA TYR A 127 -16.60 40.26 -16.70
C TYR A 127 -16.69 41.33 -15.59
N CYS A 128 -15.59 42.06 -15.38
CA CYS A 128 -15.55 43.16 -14.43
C CYS A 128 -16.31 44.36 -15.02
N CYS A 129 -17.54 44.60 -14.55
CA CYS A 129 -18.34 45.75 -14.96
C CYS A 129 -17.86 47.04 -14.29
N GLU A 130 -16.70 47.58 -14.69
CA GLU A 130 -16.39 49.00 -14.53
C GLU A 130 -15.73 49.54 -15.81
N ASP A 131 -16.46 49.45 -16.92
CA ASP A 131 -16.33 50.47 -17.97
C ASP A 131 -17.04 51.71 -17.41
N ASN A 132 -16.29 52.63 -16.79
CA ASN A 132 -16.80 53.95 -16.43
C ASN A 132 -17.05 54.73 -17.73
N SER A 133 -18.19 54.47 -18.34
CA SER A 133 -18.79 55.35 -19.34
C SER A 133 -20.10 55.92 -18.78
N ASP A 134 -19.97 56.88 -17.85
CA ASP A 134 -20.98 57.94 -17.70
C ASP A 134 -20.27 59.30 -17.44
N ASP A 135 -20.70 60.24 -18.27
CA ASP A 135 -20.49 61.70 -18.44
C ASP A 135 -19.96 62.53 -17.24
#